data_AF-A0A2N3AH97-F1
#
_entry.id   AF-A0A2N3AH97-F1
#
_cell.length_a   1.000
_cell.length_b   1.000
_cell.length_c   1.000
_cell.angle_alpha   90.00
_cell.angle_beta   90.00
_cell.angle_gamma   90.00
#
_symmetry.space_group_name_H-M   'P 1'
#
loop_
_entity.id
_entity.type
_entity.pdbx_description
1 polymer ?
#
loop_
_entity_poly.entity_id
_entity_poly.type
_entity_poly.pdbx_seq_one_letter_code
_entity_poly.pdbx_strand_id
1 'polypeptide(L)'
;MKDTKKTEEQLIAKLAESEEKYRIQVEMATDAVFLETVEGRVLECNTAGAKMFGYTKEEMVGLTIADLVPEEFAKTLPKIITEKETTYGKFVA
;
A
#
# COMPACT_ATOMS: atom_id res chain seq x y z
N MET A 1 -7.98 -36.45 16.17
CA MET A 1 -8.53 -35.83 14.94
C MET A 1 -9.41 -34.60 15.22
N LYS A 2 -10.18 -34.51 16.32
CA LYS A 2 -10.95 -33.30 16.65
C LYS A 2 -10.09 -32.11 17.12
N ASP A 3 -8.95 -32.39 17.76
CA ASP A 3 -8.09 -31.32 18.31
C ASP A 3 -7.33 -30.55 17.22
N THR A 4 -6.83 -31.24 16.19
CA THR A 4 -6.14 -30.61 15.04
C THR A 4 -7.04 -29.61 14.32
N LYS A 5 -8.32 -29.97 14.09
CA LYS A 5 -9.30 -29.13 13.40
C LYS A 5 -9.65 -27.87 14.20
N LYS A 6 -9.75 -28.01 15.53
CA LYS A 6 -10.00 -26.89 16.45
C LYS A 6 -8.80 -25.94 16.51
N THR A 7 -7.58 -26.45 16.42
CA THR A 7 -6.36 -25.62 16.35
C THR A 7 -6.26 -24.84 15.05
N GLU A 8 -6.57 -25.46 13.90
CA GLU A 8 -6.58 -24.79 12.60
C GLU A 8 -7.61 -23.65 12.55
N GLU A 9 -8.83 -23.88 13.03
CA GLU A 9 -9.89 -22.86 13.12
C GLU A 9 -9.46 -21.68 13.99
N GLN A 10 -8.80 -21.94 15.13
CA GLN A 10 -8.28 -20.90 16.01
C GLN A 10 -7.13 -20.10 15.37
N LEU A 11 -6.25 -20.76 14.61
CA LEU A 11 -5.15 -20.09 13.89
C LEU A 11 -5.68 -19.20 12.77
N ILE A 12 -6.66 -19.67 12.00
CA ILE A 12 -7.30 -18.89 10.94
C ILE A 12 -8.02 -17.67 11.54
N ALA A 13 -8.77 -17.86 12.62
CA ALA A 13 -9.46 -16.76 13.29
C ALA A 13 -8.49 -15.70 13.82
N LYS A 14 -7.36 -16.12 14.41
CA LYS A 14 -6.33 -15.21 14.92
C LYS A 14 -5.63 -14.45 13.78
N LEU A 15 -5.37 -15.12 12.65
CA LEU A 15 -4.82 -14.47 11.46
C LEU A 15 -5.79 -13.42 10.94
N ALA A 16 -7.06 -13.77 10.74
CA ALA A 16 -8.09 -12.85 10.26
C ALA A 16 -8.27 -11.63 11.19
N GLU A 17 -8.23 -11.83 12.52
CA GLU A 17 -8.28 -10.74 13.49
C GLU A 17 -7.07 -9.79 13.34
N SER A 18 -5.88 -10.35 13.17
CA SER A 18 -4.66 -9.54 12.98
C SER A 18 -4.68 -8.78 11.66
N GLU A 19 -5.15 -9.39 10.58
CA GLU A 19 -5.30 -8.75 9.27
C GLU A 19 -6.32 -7.62 9.30
N GLU A 20 -7.46 -7.81 9.98
CA GLU A 20 -8.47 -6.75 10.13
C GLU A 20 -7.95 -5.56 10.92
N LYS A 21 -7.24 -5.82 12.03
CA LYS A 21 -6.61 -4.75 12.81
C LYS A 21 -5.58 -3.97 12.01
N TYR A 22 -4.79 -4.65 11.18
CA TYR A 22 -3.82 -4.02 10.30
C TYR A 22 -4.53 -3.17 9.24
N ARG A 23 -5.54 -3.75 8.56
CA ARG A 23 -6.34 -3.06 7.53
C ARG A 23 -6.97 -1.79 8.08
N ILE A 24 -7.59 -1.83 9.25
CA ILE A 24 -8.18 -0.65 9.89
C ILE A 24 -7.12 0.42 10.16
N GLN A 25 -5.96 0.05 10.71
CA GLN A 25 -4.89 1.00 11.01
C GLN A 25 -4.37 1.70 9.75
N VAL A 26 -4.13 0.94 8.67
CA VAL A 26 -3.70 1.50 7.38
C VAL A 26 -4.78 2.39 6.78
N GLU A 27 -6.04 1.96 6.80
CA GLU A 27 -7.16 2.70 6.23
C GLU A 27 -7.42 4.02 6.98
N MET A 28 -7.21 4.04 8.30
CA MET A 28 -7.39 5.23 9.14
C MET A 28 -6.16 6.14 9.21
N ALA A 29 -5.01 5.73 8.66
CA ALA A 29 -3.83 6.57 8.63
C ALA A 29 -4.08 7.87 7.85
N THR A 30 -3.60 9.00 8.37
CA THR A 30 -3.70 10.30 7.68
C THR A 30 -2.76 10.40 6.49
N ASP A 31 -1.64 9.68 6.57
CA ASP A 31 -0.65 9.64 5.50
C ASP A 31 -1.11 8.69 4.40
N ALA A 32 -0.73 9.02 3.17
CA ALA A 32 -0.96 8.15 2.03
C ALA A 32 -0.13 6.87 2.18
N VAL A 33 -0.81 5.74 2.08
CA VAL A 33 -0.17 4.42 2.08
C VAL A 33 -0.48 3.73 0.76
N PHE A 34 0.56 3.28 0.08
CA PHE A 34 0.49 2.51 -1.15
C PHE A 34 1.20 1.18 -0.95
N LEU A 35 0.57 0.10 -1.39
CA LEU A 35 1.22 -1.16 -1.64
C LEU A 35 1.51 -1.24 -3.13
N GLU A 36 2.77 -1.40 -3.50
CA GLU A 36 3.21 -1.34 -4.89
C GLU A 36 4.05 -2.58 -5.26
N THR A 37 4.06 -2.91 -6.54
CA THR A 37 5.06 -3.80 -7.13
C THR A 37 6.44 -3.16 -7.10
N VAL A 38 7.50 -3.94 -7.34
CA VAL A 38 8.87 -3.41 -7.41
C VAL A 38 9.06 -2.43 -8.58
N GLU A 39 8.22 -2.52 -9.61
CA GLU A 39 8.14 -1.58 -10.72
C GLU A 39 7.29 -0.32 -10.43
N GLY A 40 6.81 -0.14 -9.19
CA GLY A 40 6.05 1.04 -8.76
C GLY A 40 4.58 1.05 -9.19
N ARG A 41 4.04 -0.10 -9.61
CA ARG A 41 2.60 -0.25 -9.91
C ARG A 41 1.82 -0.47 -8.62
N VAL A 42 0.82 0.38 -8.36
CA VAL A 42 -0.07 0.29 -7.20
C VAL A 42 -0.91 -0.98 -7.27
N LEU A 43 -0.83 -1.77 -6.21
CA LEU A 43 -1.65 -2.95 -5.94
C LEU A 43 -2.83 -2.60 -5.03
N GLU A 44 -2.59 -1.74 -4.03
CA GLU A 44 -3.59 -1.26 -3.08
C GLU A 44 -3.20 0.12 -2.53
N CYS A 45 -4.17 0.90 -2.09
CA CYS A 45 -3.92 2.13 -1.35
C CYS A 45 -4.99 2.35 -0.27
N ASN A 46 -4.64 3.15 0.75
CA ASN A 46 -5.64 3.62 1.71
C ASN A 46 -6.45 4.80 1.14
N THR A 47 -7.54 5.15 1.81
CA THR A 47 -8.38 6.30 1.42
C THR A 47 -7.58 7.62 1.36
N ALA A 48 -6.58 7.81 2.22
CA ALA A 48 -5.76 9.02 2.20
C ALA A 48 -4.93 9.14 0.91
N GLY A 49 -4.33 8.03 0.44
CA GLY A 49 -3.56 7.99 -0.80
C GLY A 49 -4.39 8.27 -2.04
N ALA A 50 -5.58 7.65 -2.14
CA ALA A 50 -6.49 7.92 -3.26
C ALA A 50 -6.93 9.41 -3.27
N LYS A 51 -7.29 9.96 -2.10
CA LYS A 51 -7.67 11.37 -1.96
C LYS A 51 -6.54 12.34 -2.28
N MET A 52 -5.30 12.00 -1.92
CA MET A 52 -4.12 12.84 -2.19
C MET A 52 -3.99 13.18 -3.68
N PHE A 53 -4.30 12.21 -4.54
CA PHE A 53 -4.24 12.38 -6.01
C PHE A 53 -5.60 12.68 -6.65
N GLY A 54 -6.69 12.70 -5.87
CA GLY A 54 -8.04 12.98 -6.37
C GLY A 54 -8.73 11.81 -7.08
N TYR A 55 -8.30 10.58 -6.81
CA TYR A 55 -8.84 9.35 -7.39
C TYR A 55 -9.64 8.54 -6.36
N THR A 56 -10.38 7.55 -6.87
CA THR A 56 -10.89 6.43 -6.06
C THR A 56 -9.81 5.36 -5.86
N LYS A 57 -9.99 4.47 -4.89
CA LYS A 57 -9.02 3.39 -4.63
C LYS A 57 -8.90 2.46 -5.83
N GLU A 58 -10.02 2.18 -6.48
CA GLU A 58 -10.12 1.31 -7.65
C GLU A 58 -9.39 1.90 -8.86
N GLU A 59 -9.49 3.21 -9.07
CA GLU A 59 -8.77 3.90 -10.15
C GLU A 59 -7.26 3.96 -9.89
N MET A 60 -6.84 4.01 -8.63
CA MET A 60 -5.42 4.00 -8.27
C MET A 60 -4.76 2.65 -8.58
N VAL A 61 -5.49 1.55 -8.46
CA VAL A 61 -4.94 0.20 -8.73
C VAL A 61 -4.49 0.10 -10.18
N GLY A 62 -3.23 -0.28 -10.36
CA GLY A 62 -2.61 -0.39 -11.66
C GLY A 62 -1.94 0.90 -12.15
N LEU A 63 -2.13 2.05 -11.52
CA LEU A 63 -1.34 3.24 -11.86
C LEU A 63 0.07 3.15 -11.27
N THR A 64 0.98 3.92 -11.83
CA THR A 64 2.30 4.21 -11.27
C THR A 64 2.38 5.68 -10.87
N ILE A 65 3.30 6.05 -9.98
CA ILE A 65 3.53 7.47 -9.64
C ILE A 65 3.81 8.33 -10.89
N ALA A 66 4.45 7.75 -11.92
CA ALA A 66 4.71 8.43 -13.19
C ALA A 66 3.44 8.84 -13.94
N ASP A 67 2.34 8.10 -13.77
CA ASP A 67 1.03 8.42 -14.37
C ASP A 67 0.31 9.56 -13.63
N LEU A 68 0.71 9.84 -12.39
CA LEU A 68 0.06 10.80 -11.48
C LEU A 68 0.74 12.17 -11.46
N VAL A 69 1.89 12.31 -12.11
CA VAL A 69 2.70 13.54 -12.13
C VAL A 69 2.87 14.05 -13.55
N PRO A 70 3.19 15.35 -13.75
CA PRO A 70 3.50 15.88 -15.08
C PRO A 70 4.68 15.14 -15.74
N GLU A 71 4.68 15.08 -17.07
CA GLU A 71 5.65 14.30 -17.85
C GLU A 71 7.11 14.70 -17.57
N GLU A 72 7.37 15.99 -17.33
CA GLU A 72 8.70 16.47 -16.95
C GLU A 72 9.21 15.87 -15.64
N PHE A 73 8.31 15.60 -14.69
CA PHE A 73 8.66 14.97 -13.42
C PHE A 73 8.76 13.45 -13.55
N ALA A 74 7.88 12.83 -14.33
CA ALA A 74 7.89 11.39 -14.56
C ALA A 74 9.25 10.88 -15.06
N LYS A 75 9.92 11.64 -15.94
CA LYS A 75 11.25 11.31 -16.47
C LYS A 75 12.39 11.35 -15.44
N THR A 76 12.16 12.01 -14.31
CA THR A 76 13.14 12.16 -13.22
C THR A 76 12.92 11.17 -12.09
N LEU A 77 11.81 10.43 -12.11
CA LEU A 77 11.52 9.42 -11.10
C LEU A 77 12.54 8.27 -11.19
N PRO A 78 13.01 7.76 -10.04
CA PRO A 78 13.84 6.57 -10.00
C PRO A 78 13.06 5.39 -10.58
N LYS A 79 13.74 4.58 -11.40
CA LYS A 79 13.12 3.44 -12.12
C LYS A 79 12.70 2.29 -11.20
N ILE A 80 13.25 2.26 -9.99
CA ILE A 80 12.98 1.25 -8.97
C ILE A 80 13.08 1.97 -7.63
N ILE A 81 12.13 1.73 -6.73
CA ILE A 81 12.26 2.12 -5.32
C ILE A 81 13.24 1.14 -4.66
N THR A 82 14.54 1.23 -4.99
CA THR A 82 15.58 0.46 -4.30
C THR A 82 16.01 1.20 -3.04
N GLU A 83 15.39 0.87 -1.90
CA GLU A 83 15.77 1.13 -0.49
C GLU A 83 16.36 2.50 -0.05
N LYS A 84 16.67 3.45 -0.93
CA LYS A 84 17.41 4.69 -0.61
C LYS A 84 16.93 5.93 -1.35
N GLU A 85 16.06 5.79 -2.34
CA GLU A 85 15.58 6.93 -3.13
C GLU A 85 14.06 6.80 -3.29
N THR A 86 13.33 7.16 -2.24
CA THR A 86 11.89 7.45 -2.37
C THR A 86 11.74 8.89 -2.84
N THR A 87 11.06 9.08 -3.97
CA THR A 87 10.74 10.42 -4.49
C THR A 87 9.90 11.15 -3.45
N TYR A 88 10.42 12.27 -2.93
CA TYR A 88 9.82 13.09 -1.86
C TYR A 88 9.68 12.43 -0.47
N GLY A 89 10.39 11.34 -0.20
CA GLY A 89 10.51 10.75 1.14
C GLY A 89 11.84 11.12 1.82
N LYS A 90 11.98 12.36 2.31
CA LYS A 90 12.92 12.61 3.41
C LYS A 90 12.36 11.90 4.64
N PHE A 91 12.79 10.67 4.88
CA PHE A 91 12.70 10.06 6.21
C PHE A 91 13.69 10.79 7.12
N VAL A 92 13.19 11.77 7.86
CA VAL A 92 13.95 12.37 8.96
C VAL A 92 13.84 11.38 10.13
N ALA A 93 14.97 10.78 10.49
CA ALA A 93 15.13 10.11 11.78
C ALA A 93 15.01 11.10 12.93
#